data_AF-A0A1L5L3F9-F1
#
_entry.id   AF-A0A1L5L3F9-F1
#
_cell.length_a   1.000
_cell.length_b   1.000
_cell.length_c   1.000
_cell.angle_alpha   90.00
_cell.angle_beta   90.00
_cell.angle_gamma   90.00
#
_symmetry.space_group_name_H-M   'P 1'
#
loop_
_entity.id
_entity.type
_entity.pdbx_description
1 polymer ?
#
loop_
_entity_poly.entity_id
_entity_poly.type
_entity_poly.pdbx_seq_one_letter_code
_entity_poly.pdbx_strand_id
1 'polypeptide(L)'
;DADYSDRFEKYFELSSTLSTRDKDGIKKTFSGLMKLIYPDGKATPEQMEPLLRCAIEGRKRVKDQLCRIDSTMEEVEFTYKRVSDGEIVAVQTLEELDYPQLYWRGRVVENSEDESEAESFVAGDDVAIAGSEGEAGASENANALPVARQQETAAMTPVERLAAKADGK
;
A
#
# COMPACT_ATOMS: atom_id res chain seq x y z
N ASP A 1 29.32 15.03 -5.79
CA ASP A 1 28.16 14.25 -5.30
C ASP A 1 27.78 13.27 -6.41
N ALA A 2 27.50 12.01 -6.09
CA ALA A 2 27.10 11.02 -7.08
C ALA A 2 25.58 11.05 -7.25
N ASP A 3 25.07 11.04 -8.48
CA ASP A 3 23.65 10.90 -8.75
C ASP A 3 23.35 9.53 -9.38
N TYR A 4 22.40 8.82 -8.80
CA TYR A 4 21.95 7.49 -9.24
C TYR A 4 20.45 7.48 -9.56
N SER A 5 19.81 8.65 -9.66
CA SER A 5 18.37 8.81 -9.85
C SER A 5 17.82 8.14 -11.12
N ASP A 6 18.65 7.95 -12.14
CA ASP A 6 18.32 7.41 -13.46
C ASP A 6 18.82 5.97 -13.68
N ARG A 7 19.59 5.39 -12.74
CA ARG A 7 20.29 4.11 -12.95
C ARG A 7 19.36 2.93 -13.23
N PHE A 8 18.15 2.98 -12.68
CA PHE A 8 17.14 1.94 -12.90
C PHE A 8 16.46 2.05 -14.27
N GLU A 9 16.46 3.21 -14.93
CA GLU A 9 15.66 3.49 -16.14
C GLU A 9 16.05 2.62 -17.35
N LYS A 10 17.29 2.11 -17.35
CA LYS A 10 17.73 1.13 -18.37
C LYS A 10 16.99 -0.20 -18.28
N TYR A 11 16.51 -0.57 -17.10
CA TYR A 11 15.95 -1.90 -16.82
C TYR A 11 14.47 -1.85 -16.45
N PHE A 12 13.98 -0.71 -15.96
CA PHE A 12 12.61 -0.55 -15.50
C PHE A 12 12.03 0.79 -15.97
N GLU A 13 10.78 0.75 -16.40
CA GLU A 13 10.01 1.92 -16.82
C GLU A 13 8.89 2.19 -15.80
N LEU A 14 8.87 3.37 -15.21
CA LEU A 14 7.79 3.78 -14.30
C LEU A 14 6.49 4.04 -15.08
N SER A 15 5.35 3.72 -14.47
CA SER A 15 4.03 3.99 -15.07
C SER A 15 3.90 5.44 -15.59
N SER A 16 3.28 5.58 -16.76
CA SER A 16 2.96 6.86 -17.36
C SER A 16 1.95 7.65 -16.53
N THR A 17 1.10 6.97 -15.73
CA THR A 17 0.09 7.58 -14.85
C THR A 17 0.70 8.31 -13.66
N LEU A 18 1.96 8.03 -13.29
CA LEU A 18 2.61 8.70 -12.18
C LEU A 18 2.87 10.18 -12.50
N SER A 19 2.48 11.07 -11.59
CA SER A 19 2.77 12.50 -11.73
C SER A 19 4.28 12.77 -11.71
N THR A 20 4.71 13.93 -12.22
CA THR A 20 6.11 14.36 -12.14
C THR A 20 6.62 14.34 -10.70
N ARG A 21 5.80 14.78 -9.75
CA ARG A 21 6.14 14.76 -8.31
C ARG A 21 6.36 13.35 -7.79
N ASP A 22 5.57 12.39 -8.24
CA ASP A 22 5.72 11.00 -7.84
C ASP A 22 6.99 10.38 -8.42
N LYS A 23 7.24 10.59 -9.72
CA LYS A 23 8.48 10.16 -10.39
C LYS A 23 9.71 10.74 -9.72
N ASP A 24 9.72 12.04 -9.43
CA ASP A 24 10.84 12.69 -8.75
C ASP A 24 11.07 12.15 -7.33
N GLY A 25 9.99 11.90 -6.59
CA GLY A 25 10.06 11.32 -5.25
C GLY A 25 10.66 9.91 -5.27
N ILE A 26 10.24 9.08 -6.22
CA ILE A 26 10.77 7.73 -6.42
C ILE A 26 12.26 7.79 -6.78
N LYS A 27 12.62 8.59 -7.79
CA LYS A 27 14.01 8.75 -8.25
C LYS A 27 14.96 9.19 -7.14
N LYS A 28 14.55 10.18 -6.33
CA LYS A 28 15.36 10.66 -5.19
C LYS A 28 15.53 9.59 -4.12
N THR A 29 14.45 8.88 -3.78
CA THR A 29 14.49 7.80 -2.78
C THR A 29 15.37 6.66 -3.26
N PHE A 30 15.20 6.23 -4.51
CA PHE A 30 16.04 5.21 -5.14
C PHE A 30 17.51 5.63 -5.15
N SER A 31 17.83 6.87 -5.54
CA SER A 31 19.21 7.39 -5.54
C SER A 31 19.82 7.31 -4.13
N GLY A 32 19.06 7.66 -3.09
CA GLY A 32 19.48 7.50 -1.70
C GLY A 32 19.75 6.04 -1.31
N LEU A 33 18.83 5.14 -1.64
CA LEU A 33 18.99 3.69 -1.37
C LEU A 33 20.20 3.11 -2.11
N MET A 34 20.42 3.50 -3.37
CA MET A 34 21.61 3.11 -4.13
C MET A 34 22.90 3.56 -3.46
N LYS A 35 22.97 4.81 -2.98
CA LYS A 35 24.16 5.31 -2.25
C LYS A 35 24.46 4.50 -0.99
N LEU A 36 23.42 4.08 -0.27
CA LEU A 36 23.56 3.35 0.99
C LEU A 36 23.95 1.88 0.79
N ILE A 37 23.30 1.20 -0.16
CA ILE A 37 23.47 -0.25 -0.35
C ILE A 37 24.58 -0.57 -1.35
N TYR A 38 24.75 0.25 -2.39
CA TYR A 38 25.75 0.10 -3.46
C TYR A 38 26.57 1.38 -3.61
N PRO A 39 27.44 1.72 -2.64
CA PRO A 39 28.18 2.98 -2.62
C PRO A 39 29.17 3.14 -3.79
N ASP A 40 29.56 2.04 -4.46
CA ASP A 40 30.39 2.07 -5.67
C ASP A 40 29.58 2.30 -6.96
N GLY A 41 28.25 2.37 -6.86
CA GLY A 41 27.31 2.58 -7.96
C GLY A 41 27.13 1.37 -8.87
N LYS A 42 27.59 0.17 -8.47
CA LYS A 42 27.47 -1.06 -9.26
C LYS A 42 26.40 -1.98 -8.65
N ALA A 43 25.29 -2.14 -9.36
CA ALA A 43 24.23 -3.08 -9.01
C ALA A 43 23.67 -3.73 -10.27
N THR A 44 23.32 -5.01 -10.19
CA THR A 44 22.59 -5.72 -11.25
C THR A 44 21.11 -5.31 -11.24
N PRO A 45 20.33 -5.52 -12.33
CA PRO A 45 18.89 -5.25 -12.30
C PRO A 45 18.16 -5.96 -11.15
N GLU A 46 18.53 -7.20 -10.84
CA GLU A 46 17.94 -7.99 -9.74
C GLU A 46 18.25 -7.37 -8.36
N GLN A 47 19.37 -6.67 -8.25
CA GLN A 47 19.77 -5.95 -7.05
C GLN A 47 19.12 -4.56 -6.94
N MET A 48 18.89 -3.89 -8.07
CA MET A 48 18.23 -2.59 -8.12
C MET A 48 16.72 -2.69 -7.93
N GLU A 49 16.10 -3.76 -8.41
CA GLU A 49 14.65 -3.91 -8.37
C GLU A 49 14.05 -3.85 -6.95
N PRO A 50 14.60 -4.53 -5.92
CA PRO A 50 14.11 -4.38 -4.55
C PRO A 50 14.20 -2.93 -4.04
N LEU A 51 15.24 -2.19 -4.43
CA LEU A 51 15.39 -0.78 -4.06
C LEU A 51 14.35 0.08 -4.74
N LEU A 52 14.09 -0.18 -6.02
CA LEU A 52 13.06 0.51 -6.80
C LEU A 52 11.66 0.23 -6.22
N ARG A 53 11.35 -1.04 -5.93
CA ARG A 53 10.09 -1.44 -5.28
C ARG A 53 9.89 -0.72 -3.95
N CYS A 54 10.92 -0.66 -3.11
CA CYS A 54 10.88 0.06 -1.84
C CYS A 54 10.62 1.57 -2.06
N ALA A 55 11.29 2.19 -3.02
CA ALA A 55 11.09 3.61 -3.35
C ALA A 55 9.66 3.90 -3.87
N ILE A 56 9.13 3.02 -4.72
CA ILE A 56 7.75 3.11 -5.24
C ILE A 56 6.75 2.93 -4.10
N GLU A 57 6.92 1.90 -3.26
CA GLU A 57 6.05 1.64 -2.11
C GLU A 57 6.02 2.83 -1.14
N GLY A 58 7.18 3.38 -0.80
CA GLY A 58 7.28 4.56 0.07
C GLY A 58 6.55 5.77 -0.51
N ARG A 59 6.63 5.98 -1.83
CA ARG A 59 5.88 7.06 -2.49
C ARG A 59 4.38 6.80 -2.53
N LYS A 60 3.98 5.56 -2.79
CA LYS A 60 2.58 5.10 -2.77
C LYS A 60 1.92 5.39 -1.44
N ARG A 61 2.58 5.05 -0.33
CA ARG A 61 2.08 5.35 1.03
C ARG A 61 1.75 6.83 1.19
N VAL A 62 2.65 7.73 0.78
CA VAL A 62 2.41 9.18 0.88
C VAL A 62 1.25 9.62 -0.01
N LYS A 63 1.20 9.16 -1.27
CA LYS A 63 0.14 9.52 -2.22
C LYS A 63 -1.23 9.02 -1.75
N ASP A 64 -1.29 7.81 -1.21
CA ASP A 64 -2.53 7.23 -0.72
C ASP A 64 -3.07 7.96 0.51
N GLN A 65 -2.20 8.40 1.43
CA GLN A 65 -2.65 9.27 2.52
C GLN A 65 -3.16 10.62 2.03
N LEU A 66 -2.53 11.22 1.01
CA LEU A 66 -3.02 12.47 0.42
C LEU A 66 -4.39 12.30 -0.24
N CYS A 67 -4.61 11.24 -1.00
CA CYS A 67 -5.91 10.95 -1.63
C CYS A 67 -7.02 10.67 -0.61
N ARG A 68 -6.69 10.16 0.59
CA ARG A 68 -7.67 9.98 1.69
C ARG A 68 -8.09 11.31 2.33
N ILE A 69 -7.18 12.29 2.40
CA ILE A 69 -7.44 13.59 3.01
C ILE A 69 -8.10 14.55 2.01
N ASP A 70 -7.68 14.46 0.75
CA ASP A 70 -8.09 15.35 -0.33
C ASP A 70 -8.59 14.53 -1.53
N SER A 71 -9.92 14.45 -1.65
CA SER A 71 -10.60 13.71 -2.71
C SER A 71 -10.43 14.34 -4.11
N THR A 72 -9.84 15.53 -4.22
CA THR A 72 -9.54 16.15 -5.52
C THR A 72 -8.25 15.61 -6.15
N MET A 73 -7.46 14.86 -5.39
CA MET A 73 -6.23 14.24 -5.87
C MET A 73 -6.53 13.07 -6.81
N GLU A 74 -5.96 13.12 -8.01
CA GLU A 74 -6.07 12.03 -8.98
C GLU A 74 -5.43 10.73 -8.47
N GLU A 75 -6.12 9.61 -8.67
CA GLU A 75 -5.59 8.28 -8.41
C GLU A 75 -4.58 7.90 -9.50
N VAL A 76 -3.45 7.31 -9.09
CA VAL A 76 -2.37 6.93 -10.01
C VAL A 76 -1.95 5.50 -9.73
N GLU A 77 -1.53 4.79 -10.78
CA GLU A 77 -1.05 3.43 -10.66
C GLU A 77 0.44 3.40 -10.31
N PHE A 78 0.76 2.82 -9.15
CA PHE A 78 2.13 2.58 -8.72
C PHE A 78 2.64 1.24 -9.27
N THR A 79 2.85 1.22 -10.58
CA THR A 79 3.40 0.08 -11.33
C THR A 79 4.71 0.47 -12.00
N TYR A 80 5.51 -0.53 -12.35
CA TYR A 80 6.65 -0.39 -13.25
C TYR A 80 6.71 -1.58 -14.21
N LYS A 81 7.28 -1.36 -15.38
CA LYS A 81 7.49 -2.38 -16.40
C LYS A 81 8.95 -2.81 -16.40
N ARG A 82 9.20 -4.12 -16.41
CA ARG A 82 10.52 -4.70 -16.65
C ARG A 82 10.84 -4.70 -18.14
N VAL A 83 12.00 -4.17 -18.52
CA VAL A 83 12.42 -4.11 -19.94
C VAL A 83 12.83 -5.50 -20.46
N SER A 84 13.26 -6.41 -19.58
CA SER A 84 13.73 -7.76 -19.93
C SER A 84 12.66 -8.66 -20.54
N ASP A 85 11.48 -8.71 -19.92
CA ASP A 85 10.37 -9.60 -20.25
C ASP A 85 9.09 -8.84 -20.62
N GLY A 86 9.06 -7.52 -20.38
CA GLY A 86 7.88 -6.69 -20.59
C GLY A 86 6.84 -6.78 -19.48
N GLU A 87 7.12 -7.50 -18.40
CA GLU A 87 6.18 -7.72 -17.30
C GLU A 87 5.90 -6.40 -16.56
N ILE A 88 4.61 -6.14 -16.29
CA ILE A 88 4.16 -5.00 -15.49
C ILE A 88 3.96 -5.49 -14.05
N VAL A 89 4.72 -4.90 -13.12
CA VAL A 89 4.68 -5.24 -11.71
C VAL A 89 3.98 -4.13 -10.94
N ALA A 90 2.87 -4.47 -10.27
CA ALA A 90 2.19 -3.59 -9.34
C ALA A 90 2.85 -3.64 -7.96
N VAL A 91 3.21 -2.47 -7.43
CA VAL A 91 3.80 -2.37 -6.09
C VAL A 91 2.69 -2.20 -5.06
N GLN A 92 2.57 -3.21 -4.19
CA GLN A 92 1.64 -3.22 -3.07
C GLN A 92 2.35 -2.75 -1.80
N THR A 93 1.64 -2.00 -0.97
CA THR A 93 2.08 -1.68 0.38
C THR A 93 1.80 -2.85 1.32
N LEU A 94 2.50 -2.89 2.45
CA LEU A 94 2.22 -3.90 3.48
C LEU A 94 0.79 -3.76 4.03
N GLU A 95 0.28 -2.54 4.15
CA GLU A 95 -1.08 -2.28 4.64
C GLU A 95 -2.16 -2.83 3.70
N GLU A 96 -1.92 -2.87 2.39
CA GLU A 96 -2.81 -3.53 1.42
C GLU A 96 -2.87 -5.04 1.61
N LEU A 97 -1.73 -5.65 1.97
CA LEU A 97 -1.60 -7.10 2.14
C LEU A 97 -2.19 -7.56 3.48
N ASP A 98 -1.84 -6.87 4.56
CA ASP A 98 -2.22 -7.29 5.92
C ASP A 98 -3.65 -6.91 6.29
N TYR A 99 -4.16 -5.79 5.74
CA TYR A 99 -5.48 -5.23 6.10
C TYR A 99 -6.33 -4.83 4.88
N PRO A 100 -6.59 -5.74 3.93
CA PRO A 100 -7.29 -5.40 2.68
C PRO A 100 -8.68 -4.79 2.92
N GLN A 101 -9.41 -5.26 3.94
CA GLN A 101 -10.75 -4.76 4.29
C GLN A 101 -10.75 -3.34 4.90
N LEU A 102 -9.60 -2.85 5.38
CA LEU A 102 -9.47 -1.52 5.95
C LEU A 102 -8.79 -0.55 4.99
N TYR A 103 -7.83 -1.03 4.19
CA TYR A 103 -7.01 -0.18 3.33
C TYR A 103 -7.82 0.66 2.34
N TRP A 104 -8.86 0.06 1.76
CA TRP A 104 -9.71 0.69 0.75
C TRP A 104 -10.95 1.38 1.35
N ARG A 105 -11.12 1.37 2.67
CA ARG A 105 -12.27 1.98 3.33
C ARG A 105 -12.27 3.50 3.11
N GLY A 106 -13.40 4.06 2.70
CA GLY A 106 -13.56 5.49 2.41
C GLY A 106 -13.08 5.91 1.02
N ARG A 107 -12.51 4.98 0.23
CA ARG A 107 -12.18 5.17 -1.18
C ARG A 107 -13.38 4.74 -2.02
N VAL A 108 -14.49 5.47 -1.91
CA VAL A 108 -15.69 5.17 -2.68
C VAL A 108 -15.42 5.63 -4.11
N VAL A 109 -15.19 4.67 -5.00
CA VAL A 109 -15.44 4.87 -6.43
C VAL A 109 -16.96 4.90 -6.56
N GLU A 110 -17.55 6.04 -6.93
CA GLU A 110 -18.93 6.09 -7.41
C GLU A 110 -19.01 5.30 -8.73
N ASN A 111 -18.98 3.97 -8.65
CA ASN A 111 -19.45 3.07 -9.70
C ASN A 111 -19.61 1.63 -9.21
N SER A 112 -20.48 1.43 -8.23
CA SER A 112 -21.20 0.16 -8.04
C SER A 112 -22.42 0.47 -7.18
N GLU A 113 -23.60 0.36 -7.79
CA GLU A 113 -24.88 0.24 -7.09
C GLU A 113 -24.84 -1.04 -6.26
N ASP A 114 -24.26 -0.98 -5.06
CA ASP A 114 -24.45 -1.98 -4.02
C ASP A 114 -24.64 -1.25 -2.70
N GLU A 115 -25.90 -0.89 -2.46
CA GLU A 115 -26.43 -0.55 -1.14
C GLU A 115 -26.13 -1.70 -0.18
N SER A 116 -25.08 -1.57 0.61
CA SER A 116 -24.93 -2.32 1.84
C SER A 116 -24.89 -1.33 2.99
N GLU A 117 -26.01 -1.26 3.69
CA GLU A 117 -26.23 -0.47 4.90
C GLU A 117 -25.11 -0.77 5.90
N ALA A 118 -24.20 0.20 6.09
CA ALA A 118 -23.24 0.18 7.16
C ALA A 118 -23.88 0.78 8.42
N GLU A 119 -24.45 -0.11 9.24
CA GLU A 119 -24.89 0.18 10.61
C GLU A 119 -23.78 0.91 11.40
N SER A 120 -24.06 2.14 11.82
CA SER A 120 -23.20 2.94 12.68
C SER A 120 -23.28 2.44 14.13
N PHE A 121 -22.28 1.69 14.60
CA PHE A 121 -22.07 1.50 16.03
C PHE A 121 -21.31 2.69 16.62
N VAL A 122 -22.05 3.64 17.21
CA VAL A 122 -21.50 4.62 18.14
C VAL A 122 -21.95 4.20 19.54
N ALA A 123 -21.18 3.34 20.19
CA ALA A 123 -21.32 3.11 21.62
C ALA A 123 -20.57 4.24 22.34
N GLY A 124 -21.31 5.29 22.69
CA GLY A 124 -20.88 6.19 23.76
C GLY A 124 -21.04 5.47 25.09
N ASP A 125 -20.00 5.46 25.90
CA ASP A 125 -20.16 5.33 27.34
C ASP A 125 -19.06 6.17 28.01
N ASP A 126 -19.52 7.31 28.52
CA ASP A 126 -18.79 8.24 29.37
C ASP A 126 -18.90 7.69 30.80
N VAL A 127 -17.84 7.11 31.36
CA VAL A 127 -17.80 6.74 32.78
C VAL A 127 -16.49 7.18 33.42
N ALA A 128 -16.66 8.08 34.38
CA ALA A 128 -15.66 8.75 35.18
C ALA A 128 -14.78 7.81 36.01
N ILE A 129 -13.49 8.16 36.09
CA ILE A 129 -12.50 7.57 36.99
C ILE A 129 -12.61 8.24 38.36
N ALA A 130 -13.03 7.47 39.37
CA ALA A 130 -12.75 7.74 40.79
C ALA A 130 -12.32 6.43 41.45
N GLY A 131 -11.12 6.42 42.05
CA GLY A 131 -10.49 5.22 42.59
C GLY A 131 -10.91 4.82 44.00
N SER A 132 -10.66 3.56 44.35
CA SER A 132 -10.18 3.07 45.66
C SER A 132 -9.94 1.55 45.59
N GLU A 133 -9.09 1.08 46.49
CA GLU A 133 -8.29 -0.14 46.53
C GLU A 133 -9.06 -1.40 46.97
N GLY A 134 -8.56 -2.60 46.63
CA GLY A 134 -9.03 -3.86 47.22
C GLY A 134 -8.43 -5.12 46.59
N GLU A 135 -7.74 -5.92 47.41
CA GLU A 135 -6.98 -7.14 47.10
C GLU A 135 -7.80 -8.38 46.67
N ALA A 136 -7.05 -9.29 46.02
CA ALA A 136 -7.12 -10.77 46.07
C ALA A 136 -8.15 -11.54 45.21
N GLY A 137 -7.62 -12.55 44.49
CA GLY A 137 -8.39 -13.71 44.05
C GLY A 137 -8.01 -14.25 42.68
N ALA A 138 -7.24 -15.33 42.65
CA ALA A 138 -6.97 -16.13 41.46
C ALA A 138 -8.23 -16.84 40.94
N SER A 139 -8.42 -16.87 39.61
CA SER A 139 -9.02 -18.01 38.91
C SER A 139 -8.70 -17.93 37.42
N GLU A 140 -8.04 -18.98 36.95
CA GLU A 140 -7.89 -19.31 35.53
C GLU A 140 -9.27 -19.43 34.88
N ASN A 141 -9.44 -18.87 33.67
CA ASN A 141 -10.40 -19.41 32.73
C ASN A 141 -9.96 -19.15 31.29
N ALA A 142 -9.43 -20.20 30.68
CA ALA A 142 -9.20 -20.26 29.25
C ALA A 142 -10.55 -20.22 28.54
N ASN A 143 -10.80 -19.19 27.73
CA ASN A 143 -11.89 -19.22 26.77
C ASN A 143 -11.34 -18.86 25.40
N ALA A 144 -10.93 -19.90 24.68
CA ALA A 144 -10.63 -19.86 23.27
C ALA A 144 -11.92 -19.54 22.50
N LEU A 145 -11.99 -18.34 21.91
CA LEU A 145 -13.05 -17.98 20.97
C LEU A 145 -12.69 -18.56 19.59
N PRO A 146 -13.63 -19.21 18.90
CA PRO A 146 -13.34 -19.89 17.63
C PRO A 146 -13.15 -18.84 16.53
N VAL A 147 -11.98 -18.85 15.89
CA VAL A 147 -11.74 -18.11 14.65
C VAL A 147 -12.59 -18.78 13.56
N ALA A 148 -13.77 -18.21 13.33
CA ALA A 148 -14.62 -18.59 12.21
C ALA A 148 -13.92 -18.18 10.91
N ARG A 149 -13.28 -19.17 10.27
CA ARG A 149 -12.72 -19.10 8.93
C ARG A 149 -13.89 -18.96 7.94
N GLN A 150 -14.29 -17.72 7.67
CA GLN A 150 -15.26 -17.44 6.61
C GLN A 150 -14.57 -17.59 5.25
N GLN A 151 -15.22 -18.36 4.39
CA GLN A 151 -14.73 -18.85 3.12
C GLN A 151 -14.57 -17.72 2.10
N GLU A 152 -13.49 -17.83 1.32
CA GLU A 152 -13.17 -17.00 0.16
C GLU A 152 -14.35 -16.96 -0.82
N THR A 153 -14.99 -15.80 -0.96
CA THR A 153 -15.61 -15.43 -2.22
C THR A 153 -14.52 -14.77 -3.06
N ALA A 154 -14.08 -15.46 -4.11
CA ALA A 154 -13.11 -14.97 -5.08
C ALA A 154 -13.67 -13.77 -5.85
N ALA A 155 -13.64 -12.59 -5.23
CA ALA A 155 -13.74 -11.32 -5.92
C ALA A 155 -12.34 -10.96 -6.40
N MET A 156 -12.21 -10.61 -7.68
CA MET A 156 -10.94 -10.22 -8.30
C MET A 156 -10.21 -9.22 -7.40
N THR A 157 -8.95 -9.54 -7.09
CA THR A 157 -8.07 -8.64 -6.36
C THR A 157 -8.05 -7.29 -7.06
N PRO A 158 -7.93 -6.16 -6.34
CA PRO A 158 -7.78 -4.86 -6.98
C PRO A 158 -6.68 -4.85 -8.06
N VAL A 159 -5.61 -5.63 -7.86
CA VAL A 159 -4.54 -5.84 -8.86
C VAL A 159 -5.08 -6.45 -10.15
N GLU A 160 -5.94 -7.46 -10.10
CA GLU A 160 -6.57 -8.04 -11.28
C GLU A 160 -7.56 -7.06 -11.95
N ARG A 161 -8.24 -6.19 -11.18
CA ARG A 161 -9.09 -5.12 -11.73
C ARG A 161 -8.30 -4.00 -12.41
N LEU A 162 -7.12 -3.66 -11.87
CA LEU A 162 -6.22 -2.66 -12.43
C LEU A 162 -5.47 -3.20 -13.65
N ALA A 163 -4.98 -4.44 -13.61
CA ALA A 163 -4.37 -5.12 -14.76
C ALA A 163 -5.36 -5.28 -15.93
N ALA A 164 -6.61 -5.67 -15.67
CA ALA A 164 -7.64 -5.79 -16.70
C ALA A 164 -8.03 -4.44 -17.35
N LYS A 165 -7.82 -3.30 -16.66
CA LYS A 165 -8.03 -1.96 -17.24
C LYS A 165 -6.86 -1.50 -18.10
N ALA A 166 -5.63 -1.92 -17.81
CA ALA A 166 -4.43 -1.54 -18.55
C ALA A 166 -4.31 -2.26 -19.92
N ASP A 167 -4.80 -3.49 -20.04
CA ASP A 167 -4.84 -4.25 -21.30
C ASP A 167 -5.98 -3.82 -22.27
N GLY A 168 -6.85 -2.91 -21.83
CA GLY A 168 -8.01 -2.43 -22.57
C GLY A 168 -7.80 -1.10 -23.28
N LYS A 169 -6.76 -0.95 -24.12
CA LYS A 169 -6.72 0.07 -25.19
C LYS A 169 -5.68 -0.21 -26.28
#